data_AF-A0A0G4KR86-F1
#
_entry.id   AF-A0A0G4KR86-F1
#
_cell.length_a   1.000
_cell.length_b   1.000
_cell.length_c   1.000
_cell.angle_alpha   90.00
_cell.angle_beta   90.00
_cell.angle_gamma   90.00
#
_symmetry.space_group_name_H-M   'P 1'
#
loop_
_entity.id
_entity.type
_entity.pdbx_description
1 polymer ?
#
loop_
_entity_poly.entity_id
_entity_poly.type
_entity_poly.pdbx_seq_one_letter_code
_entity_poly.pdbx_strand_id
1 'polypeptide(L)'
;MAKRMPGPLSRKNAVSESDHREGYTPAWKFNDWELRGVPLRLEYGPKDAAKEQVSYARRDTGEKGQILIADLATKVPELLETIQSDLYTKAEKSFREHRLKLTNWDEVVPALDAKNVVIIPFCLDGKCEDRIKEMTTNSSPENEALPEGKRAPTMGMKSLCIPFEQPEGLVEGETKCLSPECSSHAKKWVMFGRSY
;
A
#
# COMPACT_ATOMS: atom_id res chain seq x y z
N MET A 1 -11.60 -13.55 34.24
CA MET A 1 -10.85 -14.77 33.87
C MET A 1 -11.29 -15.25 32.50
N ALA A 2 -10.45 -15.10 31.48
CA ALA A 2 -10.66 -15.77 30.19
C ALA A 2 -10.29 -17.25 30.38
N LYS A 3 -11.21 -18.18 30.09
CA LYS A 3 -10.90 -19.61 30.14
C LYS A 3 -9.89 -19.94 29.04
N ARG A 4 -9.00 -20.91 29.29
CA ARG A 4 -8.03 -21.38 28.29
C ARG A 4 -8.77 -21.92 27.06
N MET A 5 -8.38 -21.48 25.87
CA MET A 5 -8.96 -21.95 24.62
C MET A 5 -8.69 -23.47 24.47
N PRO A 6 -9.70 -24.29 24.13
CA PRO A 6 -9.51 -25.72 24.01
C PRO A 6 -8.71 -26.06 22.74
N GLY A 7 -7.46 -26.47 22.92
CA GLY A 7 -6.60 -27.05 21.88
C GLY A 7 -5.73 -26.03 21.11
N PRO A 8 -4.50 -26.41 20.71
CA PRO A 8 -3.65 -25.53 19.91
C PRO A 8 -4.16 -25.45 18.46
N LEU A 9 -4.43 -24.24 17.99
CA LEU A 9 -4.49 -23.89 16.56
C LEU A 9 -3.16 -24.22 15.82
N SER A 10 -2.11 -24.61 16.56
CA SER A 10 -0.78 -24.92 16.05
C SER A 10 -0.69 -26.18 15.17
N ARG A 11 -1.79 -26.89 14.90
CA ARG A 11 -1.78 -28.07 14.01
C ARG A 11 -1.93 -27.74 12.52
N LYS A 12 -2.08 -26.46 12.13
CA LYS A 12 -2.15 -26.03 10.71
C LYS A 12 -1.46 -24.69 10.40
N ASN A 13 -0.20 -24.51 10.83
CA ASN A 13 0.67 -23.38 10.42
C ASN A 13 0.21 -21.95 10.79
N ALA A 14 -0.80 -21.76 11.65
CA ALA A 14 -1.14 -20.44 12.17
C ALA A 14 -0.35 -20.15 13.45
N VAL A 15 0.43 -19.07 13.46
CA VAL A 15 1.07 -18.55 14.69
C VAL A 15 -0.03 -17.97 15.58
N SER A 16 -0.17 -18.49 16.79
CA SER A 16 -1.19 -18.08 17.75
C SER A 16 -0.56 -17.76 19.10
N GLU A 17 -0.98 -16.66 19.72
CA GLU A 17 -0.58 -16.30 21.07
C GLU A 17 -1.83 -16.07 21.94
N SER A 18 -1.78 -16.52 23.19
CA SER A 18 -2.89 -16.36 24.15
C SER A 18 -2.49 -15.39 25.25
N ASP A 19 -3.16 -14.24 25.31
CA ASP A 19 -2.85 -13.19 26.30
C ASP A 19 -3.62 -13.39 27.62
N HIS A 20 -2.94 -14.03 28.57
CA HIS A 20 -3.45 -14.27 29.92
C HIS A 20 -2.96 -13.23 30.96
N ARG A 21 -2.32 -12.13 30.55
CA ARG A 21 -1.77 -11.13 31.49
C ARG A 21 -2.84 -10.63 32.47
N GLU A 22 -2.59 -10.73 33.76
CA GLU A 22 -3.47 -10.19 34.80
C GLU A 22 -3.20 -8.69 34.99
N GLY A 23 -4.12 -7.96 35.62
CA GLY A 23 -3.99 -6.51 35.85
C GLY A 23 -4.35 -5.60 34.65
N TYR A 24 -4.47 -6.15 33.45
CA TYR A 24 -4.94 -5.41 32.26
C TYR A 24 -6.39 -5.76 31.90
N THR A 25 -7.17 -4.74 31.58
CA THR A 25 -8.53 -4.93 31.08
C THR A 25 -8.51 -5.57 29.68
N PRO A 26 -9.56 -6.32 29.28
CA PRO A 26 -9.65 -6.86 27.92
C PRO A 26 -9.49 -5.79 26.84
N ALA A 27 -10.11 -4.62 27.03
CA ALA A 27 -10.00 -3.49 26.11
C ALA A 27 -8.56 -2.99 25.95
N TRP A 28 -7.78 -2.95 27.05
CA TRP A 28 -6.37 -2.59 26.98
C TRP A 28 -5.57 -3.60 26.15
N LYS A 29 -5.81 -4.90 26.35
CA LYS A 29 -5.14 -5.97 25.58
C LYS A 29 -5.50 -5.89 24.10
N PHE A 30 -6.75 -5.61 23.77
CA PHE A 30 -7.20 -5.46 22.39
C PHE A 30 -6.38 -4.39 21.66
N ASN A 31 -6.17 -3.23 22.29
CA ASN A 31 -5.37 -2.15 21.74
C ASN A 31 -3.89 -2.55 21.56
N ASP A 32 -3.26 -3.16 22.58
CA ASP A 32 -1.85 -3.59 22.48
C ASP A 32 -1.61 -4.52 21.28
N TRP A 33 -2.52 -5.49 21.05
CA TRP A 33 -2.40 -6.40 19.91
C TRP A 33 -2.78 -5.76 18.57
N GLU A 34 -3.74 -4.83 18.55
CA GLU A 34 -4.09 -4.08 17.34
C GLU A 34 -2.96 -3.15 16.88
N LEU A 35 -2.23 -2.55 17.82
CA LEU A 35 -1.07 -1.70 17.57
C LEU A 35 0.10 -2.51 17.01
N ARG A 36 0.28 -3.75 17.48
CA ARG A 36 1.27 -4.71 16.96
C ARG A 36 0.90 -5.27 15.58
N GLY A 37 -0.31 -5.01 15.08
CA GLY A 37 -0.74 -5.44 13.76
C GLY A 37 -1.15 -6.91 13.67
N VAL A 38 -1.59 -7.53 14.78
CA VAL A 38 -2.14 -8.89 14.72
C VAL A 38 -3.38 -8.90 13.82
N PRO A 39 -3.44 -9.74 12.77
CA PRO A 39 -4.49 -9.64 11.75
C PRO A 39 -5.86 -10.10 12.23
N LEU A 40 -5.91 -11.09 13.12
CA LEU A 40 -7.12 -11.70 13.64
C LEU A 40 -7.03 -11.85 15.15
N ARG A 41 -7.99 -11.28 15.88
CA ARG A 41 -8.14 -11.48 17.33
C ARG A 41 -9.28 -12.45 17.60
N LEU A 42 -9.04 -13.41 18.49
CA LEU A 42 -10.06 -14.33 19.00
C LEU A 42 -10.37 -13.98 20.46
N GLU A 43 -11.66 -13.86 20.77
CA GLU A 43 -12.21 -13.49 22.06
C GLU A 43 -13.03 -14.68 22.59
N TYR A 44 -12.66 -15.16 23.78
CA TYR A 44 -13.31 -16.31 24.41
C TYR A 44 -13.72 -15.99 25.86
N GLY A 45 -14.98 -15.60 26.02
CA GLY A 45 -15.58 -15.28 27.31
C GLY A 45 -16.53 -16.36 27.83
N PRO A 46 -17.07 -16.20 29.06
CA PRO A 46 -18.06 -17.12 29.62
C PRO A 46 -19.33 -17.29 28.76
N LYS A 47 -19.75 -16.22 28.07
CA LYS A 47 -20.90 -16.23 27.17
C LYS A 47 -20.64 -17.05 25.91
N ASP A 48 -19.44 -16.96 25.34
CA ASP A 48 -19.04 -17.74 24.16
C ASP A 48 -18.83 -19.21 24.53
N ALA A 49 -18.26 -19.48 25.71
CA ALA A 49 -18.11 -20.84 26.24
C ALA A 49 -19.46 -21.55 26.43
N ALA A 50 -20.50 -20.85 26.89
CA ALA A 50 -21.85 -21.41 27.04
C ALA A 50 -22.53 -21.74 25.70
N LYS A 51 -22.03 -21.18 24.59
CA LYS A 51 -22.54 -21.38 23.23
C LYS A 51 -21.59 -22.18 22.35
N GLU A 52 -20.51 -22.72 22.93
CA GLU A 52 -19.47 -23.47 22.21
C GLU A 52 -18.92 -22.71 20.98
N GLN A 53 -18.74 -21.40 21.13
CA GLN A 53 -18.28 -20.51 20.06
C GLN A 53 -17.10 -19.65 20.53
N VAL A 54 -16.52 -18.92 19.59
CA VAL A 54 -15.49 -17.91 19.79
C VAL A 54 -15.86 -16.68 18.97
N SER A 55 -15.78 -15.50 19.58
CA SER A 55 -15.97 -14.25 18.85
C SER A 55 -14.64 -13.83 18.21
N TYR A 56 -14.66 -13.29 16.99
CA TYR A 56 -13.45 -12.81 16.32
C TYR A 56 -13.58 -11.35 15.92
N ALA A 57 -12.43 -10.69 15.77
CA ALA A 57 -12.32 -9.35 15.22
C ALA A 57 -11.15 -9.28 14.22
N ARG A 58 -11.45 -8.79 13.01
CA ARG A 58 -10.47 -8.52 11.94
C ARG A 58 -9.82 -7.16 12.14
N ARG A 59 -8.50 -7.08 11.96
CA ARG A 59 -7.75 -5.83 12.12
C ARG A 59 -7.87 -4.88 10.94
N ASP A 60 -7.92 -5.41 9.72
CA ASP A 60 -7.90 -4.65 8.47
C ASP A 60 -9.20 -3.87 8.22
N THR A 61 -10.34 -4.48 8.55
CA THR A 61 -11.68 -3.90 8.34
C THR A 61 -12.40 -3.52 9.63
N GLY A 62 -12.01 -4.11 10.78
CA GLY A 62 -12.75 -4.00 12.03
C GLY A 62 -13.97 -4.92 12.11
N GLU A 63 -14.21 -5.76 11.10
CA GLU A 63 -15.31 -6.72 11.05
C GLU A 63 -15.24 -7.70 12.23
N LYS A 64 -16.42 -8.02 12.78
CA LYS A 64 -16.55 -8.94 13.91
C LYS A 64 -17.55 -10.04 13.58
N GLY A 65 -17.30 -11.23 14.09
CA GLY A 65 -18.21 -12.36 13.93
C GLY A 65 -18.00 -13.43 14.98
N GLN A 66 -18.62 -14.59 14.77
CA GLN A 66 -18.58 -15.73 15.67
C GLN A 66 -18.27 -17.00 14.88
N ILE A 67 -17.46 -17.88 15.46
CA ILE A 67 -17.07 -19.17 14.89
C ILE A 67 -17.35 -20.25 15.94
N LEU A 68 -17.98 -21.35 15.56
CA LEU A 68 -18.14 -22.50 16.45
C LEU A 68 -16.77 -23.10 16.76
N ILE A 69 -16.57 -23.56 18.00
CA ILE A 69 -15.29 -24.14 18.42
C ILE A 69 -14.90 -25.34 17.54
N ALA A 70 -15.89 -26.11 17.08
CA ALA A 70 -15.70 -27.25 16.17
C ALA A 70 -15.09 -26.83 14.81
N ASP A 71 -15.37 -25.62 14.35
CA ASP A 71 -14.98 -25.12 13.02
C ASP A 71 -13.73 -24.23 13.07
N LEU A 72 -13.15 -23.97 14.25
CA LEU A 72 -11.98 -23.09 14.38
C LEU A 72 -10.79 -23.52 13.50
N ALA A 73 -10.56 -24.83 13.39
CA ALA A 73 -9.43 -25.39 12.65
C ALA A 73 -9.57 -25.28 11.12
N THR A 74 -10.73 -24.87 10.62
CA THR A 74 -10.99 -24.61 9.18
C THR A 74 -11.26 -23.13 8.95
N LYS A 75 -12.11 -22.50 9.76
CA LYS A 75 -12.52 -21.10 9.59
C LYS A 75 -11.43 -20.09 9.87
N VAL A 76 -10.52 -20.34 10.83
CA VAL A 76 -9.43 -19.40 11.11
C VAL A 76 -8.46 -19.29 9.92
N PRO A 77 -7.95 -20.39 9.32
CA PRO A 77 -7.18 -20.31 8.08
C PRO A 77 -7.91 -19.60 6.93
N GLU A 78 -9.19 -19.92 6.68
CA GLU A 78 -10.00 -19.27 5.64
C GLU A 78 -10.09 -17.76 5.85
N LEU A 79 -10.28 -17.31 7.10
CA LEU A 79 -10.30 -15.88 7.43
C LEU A 79 -8.95 -15.22 7.22
N LEU A 80 -7.85 -15.88 7.56
CA LEU A 80 -6.50 -15.33 7.35
C LEU A 80 -6.19 -15.19 5.85
N GLU A 81 -6.59 -16.16 5.02
CA GLU A 81 -6.50 -16.07 3.55
C GLU A 81 -7.36 -14.92 3.01
N THR A 82 -8.58 -14.77 3.54
CA THR A 82 -9.47 -13.66 3.16
C THR A 82 -8.86 -12.30 3.51
N ILE A 83 -8.32 -12.14 4.72
CA ILE A 83 -7.64 -10.89 5.15
C ILE A 83 -6.47 -10.58 4.23
N GLN A 84 -5.66 -11.58 3.86
CA GLN A 84 -4.55 -11.40 2.94
C GLN A 84 -5.03 -10.92 1.57
N SER A 85 -6.05 -11.58 1.02
CA SER A 85 -6.64 -11.25 -0.28
C SER A 85 -7.19 -9.82 -0.28
N ASP A 86 -7.97 -9.45 0.74
CA ASP A 86 -8.59 -8.14 0.86
C ASP A 86 -7.55 -7.01 0.95
N LEU A 87 -6.49 -7.21 1.75
CA LEU A 87 -5.37 -6.27 1.85
C LEU A 87 -4.65 -6.11 0.51
N TYR A 88 -4.38 -7.21 -0.19
CA TYR A 88 -3.74 -7.18 -1.51
C TYR A 88 -4.62 -6.46 -2.53
N THR A 89 -5.91 -6.80 -2.64
CA THR A 89 -6.84 -6.16 -3.56
C THR A 89 -6.95 -4.65 -3.30
N LYS A 90 -7.02 -4.24 -2.04
CA LYS A 90 -7.05 -2.82 -1.66
C LYS A 90 -5.76 -2.11 -2.07
N ALA A 91 -4.60 -2.70 -1.81
CA ALA A 91 -3.30 -2.13 -2.16
C ALA A 91 -3.11 -2.05 -3.68
N GLU A 92 -3.43 -3.13 -4.41
CA GLU A 92 -3.33 -3.20 -5.87
C GLU A 92 -4.26 -2.19 -6.55
N LYS A 93 -5.49 -2.02 -6.05
CA LYS A 93 -6.42 -0.99 -6.54
C LYS A 93 -5.83 0.41 -6.36
N SER A 94 -5.37 0.73 -5.14
CA SER A 94 -4.75 2.02 -4.86
C SER A 94 -3.52 2.27 -5.75
N PHE A 95 -2.67 1.26 -5.92
CA PHE A 95 -1.50 1.32 -6.78
C PHE A 95 -1.86 1.55 -8.26
N ARG A 96 -2.92 0.89 -8.77
CA ARG A 96 -3.41 1.10 -10.13
C ARG A 96 -3.97 2.50 -10.34
N GLU A 97 -4.78 2.98 -9.40
CA GLU A 97 -5.43 4.31 -9.47
C GLU A 97 -4.42 5.46 -9.43
N HIS A 98 -3.29 5.28 -8.72
CA HIS A 98 -2.23 6.28 -8.63
C HIS A 98 -1.14 6.17 -9.71
N ARG A 99 -1.35 5.35 -10.75
CA ARG A 99 -0.47 5.25 -11.92
C ARG A 99 -1.13 5.89 -13.12
N LEU A 100 -0.73 7.13 -13.43
CA LEU A 100 -1.36 7.93 -14.47
C LEU A 100 -0.54 7.86 -15.75
N LYS A 101 -1.14 7.37 -16.84
CA LYS A 101 -0.55 7.46 -18.18
C LYS A 101 -0.76 8.87 -18.72
N LEU A 102 0.30 9.64 -18.93
CA LEU A 102 0.22 11.02 -19.38
C LEU A 102 0.93 11.22 -20.72
N THR A 103 0.30 12.00 -21.60
CA THR A 103 0.86 12.44 -22.89
C THR A 103 0.91 13.96 -23.01
N ASN A 104 0.60 14.66 -21.93
CA ASN A 104 0.69 16.12 -21.82
C ASN A 104 1.62 16.46 -20.65
N TRP A 105 2.63 17.30 -20.91
CA TRP A 105 3.60 17.68 -19.89
C TRP A 105 2.98 18.54 -18.79
N ASP A 106 2.01 19.39 -19.12
CA ASP A 106 1.38 20.30 -18.14
C ASP A 106 0.64 19.55 -17.03
N GLU A 107 0.30 18.28 -17.25
CA GLU A 107 -0.37 17.40 -16.27
C GLU A 107 0.63 16.67 -15.35
N VAL A 108 1.92 16.66 -15.68
CA VAL A 108 2.95 15.88 -14.97
C VAL A 108 3.15 16.38 -13.54
N VAL A 109 3.43 17.68 -13.36
CA VAL A 109 3.67 18.25 -12.03
C VAL A 109 2.40 18.19 -11.15
N PRO A 110 1.21 18.58 -11.64
CA PRO A 110 -0.03 18.39 -10.88
C PRO A 110 -0.29 16.94 -10.46
N ALA A 111 -0.01 15.97 -11.33
CA ALA A 111 -0.15 14.55 -11.00
C ALA A 111 0.80 14.12 -9.86
N LEU A 112 2.06 14.56 -9.91
CA LEU A 112 3.05 14.29 -8.87
C LEU A 112 2.69 14.94 -7.54
N ASP A 113 2.18 16.18 -7.56
CA ASP A 113 1.71 16.90 -6.37
C ASP A 113 0.48 16.23 -5.76
N ALA A 114 -0.38 15.64 -6.60
CA ALA A 114 -1.49 14.78 -6.18
C ALA A 114 -1.03 13.37 -5.72
N LYS A 115 0.27 13.17 -5.47
CA LYS A 115 0.90 11.92 -4.97
C LYS A 115 0.76 10.73 -5.91
N ASN A 116 0.68 10.98 -7.21
CA ASN A 116 0.69 9.92 -8.22
C ASN A 116 2.09 9.63 -8.73
N VAL A 117 2.19 8.48 -9.38
CA VAL A 117 3.30 8.11 -10.25
C VAL A 117 2.81 8.26 -11.69
N VAL A 118 3.66 8.77 -12.57
CA VAL A 118 3.29 9.02 -13.96
C VAL A 118 3.99 8.04 -14.89
N ILE A 119 3.30 7.61 -15.94
CA ILE A 119 3.85 6.78 -17.00
C ILE A 119 3.82 7.62 -18.26
N ILE A 120 5.00 7.98 -18.76
CA ILE A 120 5.17 8.96 -19.85
C ILE A 120 5.98 8.36 -21.00
N PRO A 121 5.75 8.79 -22.25
CA PRO A 121 6.58 8.37 -23.38
C PRO A 121 7.96 9.04 -23.26
N PHE A 122 9.03 8.24 -23.20
CA PHE A 122 10.38 8.73 -22.90
C PHE A 122 11.43 8.17 -23.89
N CYS A 123 12.46 8.98 -24.19
CA CYS A 123 13.50 8.68 -25.18
C CYS A 123 14.62 7.75 -24.68
N LEU A 124 14.66 7.46 -23.37
CA LEU A 124 15.69 6.67 -22.68
C LEU A 124 17.09 7.31 -22.67
N ASP A 125 17.19 8.61 -22.92
CA ASP A 125 18.45 9.35 -22.79
C ASP A 125 18.61 9.87 -21.35
N GLY A 126 19.71 9.50 -20.69
CA GLY A 126 20.02 9.95 -19.33
C GLY A 126 20.09 11.47 -19.19
N LYS A 127 20.55 12.19 -20.23
CA LYS A 127 20.55 13.67 -20.20
C LYS A 127 19.14 14.25 -20.15
N CYS A 128 18.18 13.57 -20.78
CA CYS A 128 16.79 13.99 -20.75
C CYS A 128 16.16 13.70 -19.39
N GLU A 129 16.55 12.60 -18.74
CA GLU A 129 16.13 12.29 -17.37
C GLU A 129 16.67 13.32 -16.35
N ASP A 130 17.95 13.70 -16.46
CA ASP A 130 18.55 14.71 -15.60
C ASP A 130 17.82 16.06 -15.72
N ARG A 131 17.50 16.49 -16.95
CA ARG A 131 16.71 17.71 -17.20
C ARG A 131 15.31 17.63 -16.61
N ILE A 132 14.61 16.50 -16.82
CA ILE A 132 13.28 16.26 -16.23
C ILE A 132 13.33 16.45 -14.71
N LYS A 133 14.35 15.88 -14.06
CA LYS A 133 14.54 15.98 -12.62
C LYS A 133 14.76 17.42 -12.18
N GLU A 134 15.61 18.17 -12.88
CA GLU A 134 15.86 19.59 -12.60
C GLU A 134 14.58 20.44 -12.77
N MET A 135 13.87 20.28 -13.89
CA MET A 135 12.63 21.00 -14.18
C MET A 135 11.56 20.75 -13.11
N THR A 136 11.29 19.49 -12.80
CA THR A 136 10.26 19.12 -11.81
C THR A 136 10.64 19.49 -10.37
N THR A 137 11.94 19.60 -10.07
CA THR A 137 12.40 20.19 -8.81
C THR A 137 11.98 21.66 -8.73
N ASN A 138 12.28 22.46 -9.76
CA ASN A 138 12.06 23.91 -9.75
C ASN A 138 10.58 24.31 -9.87
N SER A 139 9.73 23.47 -10.45
CA SER A 139 8.29 23.74 -10.66
C SER A 139 7.38 23.37 -9.48
N SER A 140 7.92 22.78 -8.40
CA SER A 140 7.11 22.36 -7.26
C SER A 140 6.74 23.57 -6.36
N PRO A 141 5.45 23.79 -6.03
CA PRO A 141 5.00 24.95 -5.23
C PRO A 141 5.55 24.97 -3.79
N GLU A 142 6.02 23.82 -3.30
CA GLU A 142 6.74 23.70 -2.03
C GLU A 142 8.10 24.43 -2.01
N ASN A 143 8.59 24.93 -3.16
CA ASN A 143 9.79 25.75 -3.25
C ASN A 143 9.55 27.25 -3.04
N GLU A 144 8.31 27.74 -3.04
CA GLU A 144 8.05 29.20 -3.03
C GLU A 144 7.93 29.86 -1.65
N ALA A 145 7.92 29.13 -0.52
CA ALA A 145 7.88 29.80 0.78
C ALA A 145 8.33 28.92 1.97
N LEU A 146 9.64 28.91 2.24
CA LEU A 146 10.15 28.66 3.59
C LEU A 146 11.11 29.82 3.98
N PRO A 147 10.94 30.45 5.15
CA PRO A 147 11.87 31.46 5.65
C PRO A 147 13.28 30.87 5.77
N GLU A 148 14.27 31.64 5.35
CA GLU A 148 15.72 31.42 5.41
C GLU A 148 16.21 29.98 5.72
N GLY A 149 16.62 29.27 4.66
CA GLY A 149 17.66 28.24 4.77
C GLY A 149 17.20 26.80 4.98
N LYS A 150 15.90 26.52 5.10
CA LYS A 150 15.38 25.15 5.07
C LYS A 150 14.56 24.92 3.80
N ARG A 151 15.21 24.46 2.73
CA ARG A 151 14.50 23.85 1.61
C ARG A 151 14.03 22.47 2.08
N ALA A 152 12.73 22.20 2.07
CA ALA A 152 12.28 20.82 2.05
C ALA A 152 12.92 20.15 0.81
N PRO A 153 13.44 18.92 0.88
CA PRO A 153 13.93 18.25 -0.31
C PRO A 153 12.74 17.93 -1.20
N THR A 154 12.30 18.88 -2.02
CA THR A 154 11.41 18.61 -3.14
C THR A 154 12.20 17.76 -4.11
N MET A 155 11.94 16.46 -4.09
CA MET A 155 12.61 15.53 -4.97
C MET A 155 12.01 15.70 -6.36
N GLY A 156 12.77 16.25 -7.30
CA GLY A 156 12.43 16.15 -8.72
C GLY A 156 12.15 14.71 -9.10
N MET A 157 11.25 14.50 -10.05
CA MET A 157 10.89 13.14 -10.44
C MET A 157 12.10 12.43 -11.06
N LYS A 158 12.24 11.15 -10.77
CA LYS A 158 13.23 10.25 -11.37
C LYS A 158 12.53 9.12 -12.09
N SER A 159 13.21 8.48 -13.03
CA SER A 159 12.70 7.23 -13.56
C SER A 159 12.72 6.17 -12.45
N LEU A 160 11.64 5.42 -12.33
CA LEU A 160 11.49 4.32 -11.38
C LEU A 160 11.79 2.99 -12.08
N CYS A 161 11.12 2.75 -13.20
CA CYS A 161 11.34 1.57 -14.04
C CYS A 161 10.77 1.79 -15.45
N ILE A 162 11.19 0.92 -16.36
CA ILE A 162 10.50 0.69 -17.63
C ILE A 162 9.55 -0.50 -17.38
N PRO A 163 8.22 -0.31 -17.35
CA PRO A 163 7.29 -1.41 -17.12
C PRO A 163 7.44 -2.51 -18.17
N PHE A 164 7.48 -3.77 -17.75
CA PHE A 164 7.53 -4.89 -18.70
C PHE A 164 6.28 -4.94 -19.59
N GLU A 165 5.11 -4.73 -18.99
CA GLU A 165 3.85 -4.52 -19.69
C GLU A 165 3.74 -3.06 -20.12
N GLN A 166 4.02 -2.80 -21.40
CA GLN A 166 4.00 -1.45 -21.97
C GLN A 166 2.56 -1.03 -22.31
N PRO A 167 2.10 0.16 -21.90
CA PRO A 167 0.84 0.72 -22.37
C PRO A 167 0.79 0.88 -23.89
N GLU A 168 -0.41 0.80 -24.45
CA GLU A 168 -0.64 1.05 -25.87
C GLU A 168 -0.48 2.54 -26.24
N GLY A 169 -0.24 2.79 -27.53
CA GLY A 169 -0.23 4.13 -28.13
C GLY A 169 1.16 4.75 -28.34
N LEU A 170 2.24 4.00 -28.11
CA LEU A 170 3.58 4.41 -28.53
C LEU A 170 3.88 3.83 -29.92
N VAL A 171 4.11 4.73 -30.87
CA VAL A 171 4.54 4.42 -32.24
C VAL A 171 6.00 4.82 -32.39
N GLU A 172 6.86 3.85 -32.67
CA GLU A 172 8.30 4.06 -32.81
C GLU A 172 8.60 4.98 -33.99
N GLY A 173 9.40 6.03 -33.76
CA GLY A 173 9.73 7.03 -34.77
C GLY A 173 8.68 8.14 -34.98
N GLU A 174 7.52 8.07 -34.34
CA GLU A 174 6.46 9.09 -34.44
C GLU A 174 6.13 9.72 -33.09
N THR A 175 6.03 8.91 -32.03
CA THR A 175 5.69 9.40 -30.69
C THR A 175 6.85 10.20 -30.13
N LYS A 176 6.62 11.48 -29.79
CA LYS A 176 7.65 12.35 -29.20
C LYS A 176 7.90 11.99 -27.74
N CYS A 177 9.13 12.22 -27.27
CA CYS A 177 9.42 12.25 -25.84
C CYS A 177 8.57 13.32 -25.17
N LEU A 178 8.02 13.04 -23.98
CA LEU A 178 7.16 14.00 -23.30
C LEU A 178 7.93 15.18 -22.70
N SER A 179 9.24 15.05 -22.50
CA SER A 179 10.06 16.15 -21.98
C SER A 179 10.01 17.37 -22.93
N PRO A 180 9.64 18.57 -22.44
CA PRO A 180 9.44 19.76 -23.28
C PRO A 180 10.69 20.19 -24.05
N GLU A 181 11.86 19.93 -23.48
CA GLU A 181 13.16 20.31 -24.06
C GLU A 181 13.76 19.20 -24.95
N CYS A 182 13.02 18.12 -25.19
CA CYS A 182 13.47 16.98 -25.97
C CYS A 182 12.85 16.98 -27.37
N SER A 183 13.68 16.94 -28.40
CA SER A 183 13.24 16.79 -29.80
C SER A 183 13.25 15.34 -30.30
N SER A 184 13.67 14.40 -29.47
CA SER A 184 13.77 12.97 -29.83
C SER A 184 12.42 12.26 -29.72
N HIS A 185 12.29 11.15 -30.45
CA HIS A 185 11.15 10.25 -30.30
C HIS A 185 11.28 9.38 -29.05
N ALA A 186 10.14 9.07 -28.43
CA ALA A 186 10.04 8.14 -27.33
C ALA A 186 10.32 6.71 -27.81
N LYS A 187 11.05 5.95 -27.00
CA LYS A 187 11.35 4.54 -27.25
C LYS A 187 10.46 3.62 -26.44
N LYS A 188 10.10 4.04 -25.21
CA LYS A 188 9.28 3.27 -24.27
C LYS A 188 8.42 4.21 -23.43
N TRP A 189 7.34 3.67 -22.89
CA TRP A 189 6.69 4.23 -21.71
C TRP A 189 7.55 3.94 -20.49
N VAL A 190 7.83 4.96 -19.71
CA VAL A 190 8.67 4.87 -18.51
C VAL A 190 7.91 5.46 -17.34
N MET A 191 8.01 4.77 -16.21
CA MET A 191 7.38 5.17 -14.97
C MET A 191 8.29 6.16 -14.24
N PHE A 192 7.78 7.34 -13.91
CA PHE A 192 8.48 8.38 -13.15
C PHE A 192 7.70 8.74 -11.89
N GLY A 193 8.41 9.10 -10.83
CA GLY A 193 7.80 9.55 -9.59
C GLY A 193 8.80 10.22 -8.65
N ARG A 194 8.28 10.78 -7.55
CA ARG A 194 9.11 11.23 -6.43
C ARG A 194 9.53 10.00 -5.62
N SER A 195 10.83 9.76 -5.53
CA SER A 195 11.38 8.61 -4.79
C SER A 195 11.75 9.01 -3.37
N TYR A 196 11.60 8.08 -2.42
CA TYR A 196 12.19 8.14 -1.08
C TYR A 196 13.72 8.22 -1.14
#